data_AF-A0A627S1Z4-F1
#
_entry.id   AF-A0A627S1Z4-F1
#
_cell.length_a   1.000
_cell.length_b   1.000
_cell.length_c   1.000
_cell.angle_alpha   90.00
_cell.angle_beta   90.00
_cell.angle_gamma   90.00
#
_symmetry.space_group_name_H-M   'P 1'
#
loop_
_entity.id
_entity.type
_entity.pdbx_description
1 polymer ?
#
loop_
_entity_poly.entity_id
_entity_poly.type
_entity_poly.pdbx_seq_one_letter_code
_entity_poly.pdbx_strand_id
1 'polypeptide(L)' 'AVWRDPTKFQTELGNKKGVVFFWKIDGYNGGSGSHIDLIEPTSAGAVCHSHCYFTCKQIWFWELR' A
#
# COMPACT_ATOMS: atom_id res chain seq x y z
N ALA A 1 -6.65 -8.67 0.22
CA ALA A 1 -5.76 -9.36 -0.75
C ALA A 1 -4.31 -8.95 -0.50
N VAL A 2 -3.32 -9.71 -1.00
CA VAL A 2 -1.89 -9.51 -0.72
C VAL A 2 -1.06 -9.50 -2.00
N TRP A 3 -0.17 -8.51 -2.13
CA TRP A 3 0.75 -8.33 -3.25
C TRP A 3 2.20 -8.32 -2.77
N ARG A 4 3.13 -8.78 -3.61
CA ARG A 4 4.59 -8.67 -3.42
C ARG A 4 5.26 -7.72 -4.42
N ASP A 5 4.49 -7.27 -5.42
CA ASP A 5 4.92 -6.34 -6.45
C ASP A 5 4.09 -5.05 -6.30
N PRO A 6 4.72 -3.92 -5.93
CA PRO A 6 4.02 -2.65 -5.75
C PRO A 6 3.43 -2.09 -7.05
N THR A 7 4.09 -2.32 -8.19
CA THR A 7 3.59 -1.86 -9.51
C THR A 7 2.33 -2.61 -9.89
N LYS A 8 2.30 -3.93 -9.62
CA LYS A 8 1.11 -4.75 -9.82
C LYS A 8 -0.03 -4.29 -8.91
N PHE A 9 0.24 -4.02 -7.63
CA PHE A 9 -0.77 -3.48 -6.71
C PHE A 9 -1.35 -2.15 -7.22
N GLN A 10 -0.52 -1.20 -7.64
CA GLN A 10 -0.99 0.10 -8.13
C GLN A 10 -1.86 -0.04 -9.39
N THR A 11 -1.54 -0.98 -10.27
CA THR A 11 -2.34 -1.26 -11.49
C THR A 11 -3.67 -1.93 -11.14
N GLU A 12 -3.67 -2.90 -10.22
CA GLU A 12 -4.86 -3.69 -9.86
C GLU A 12 -5.77 -3.00 -8.82
N LEU A 13 -5.29 -1.95 -8.13
CA LEU A 13 -6.11 -1.14 -7.23
C LEU A 13 -7.27 -0.48 -8.00
N GLY A 14 -7.00 0.01 -9.22
CA GLY A 14 -8.00 0.65 -10.06
C GLY A 14 -8.70 1.79 -9.33
N ASN A 15 -10.04 1.73 -9.24
CA ASN A 15 -10.87 2.74 -8.56
C ASN A 15 -11.22 2.35 -7.11
N LYS A 16 -10.55 1.36 -6.53
CA LYS A 16 -10.85 0.87 -5.18
C LYS A 16 -10.17 1.73 -4.12
N LYS A 17 -10.88 1.98 -3.03
CA LYS A 17 -10.36 2.62 -1.81
C LYS A 17 -10.42 1.62 -0.65
N GLY A 18 -9.59 1.80 0.37
CA GLY A 18 -9.64 0.91 1.52
C GLY A 18 -8.52 1.09 2.52
N VAL A 19 -8.39 0.11 3.40
CA VAL A 19 -7.26 0.01 4.33
C VAL A 19 -6.10 -0.68 3.63
N VAL A 20 -4.89 -0.15 3.79
CA VAL A 20 -3.65 -0.73 3.26
C VAL A 20 -2.64 -0.95 4.38
N PHE A 21 -1.90 -2.05 4.30
CA PHE A 21 -0.80 -2.36 5.20
C PHE A 21 0.45 -2.73 4.40
N PHE A 22 1.53 -1.96 4.62
CA PHE A 22 2.84 -2.13 4.02
C PHE A 22 3.73 -2.90 4.99
N TRP A 23 3.99 -4.18 4.70
CA TRP A 23 4.73 -5.07 5.59
C TRP A 23 6.22 -5.12 5.23
N LYS A 24 7.08 -4.97 6.24
CA LYS A 24 8.55 -4.95 6.13
C LYS A 24 9.03 -3.97 5.07
N ILE A 25 8.94 -2.69 5.42
CA ILE A 25 9.40 -1.57 4.60
C ILE A 25 10.92 -1.54 4.61
N ASP A 26 11.52 -1.46 3.43
CA ASP A 26 12.98 -1.46 3.29
C ASP A 26 13.58 -0.17 3.87
N GLY A 27 14.58 -0.30 4.75
CA GLY A 27 15.23 0.84 5.41
C GLY A 27 14.44 1.51 6.55
N TYR A 28 13.21 1.06 6.84
CA TYR A 28 12.37 1.62 7.90
C TYR A 28 12.40 0.75 9.17
N ASN A 29 12.68 1.35 10.33
CA ASN A 29 12.91 0.65 11.61
C ASN A 29 13.83 -0.58 11.46
N GLY A 30 15.01 -0.37 10.86
CA GLY A 30 15.98 -1.44 10.61
C GLY A 30 15.52 -2.51 9.62
N GLY A 31 14.60 -2.18 8.69
CA GLY A 31 14.05 -3.10 7.70
C GLY A 31 12.94 -4.02 8.24
N SER A 32 12.47 -3.77 9.47
CA SER A 32 11.40 -4.55 10.12
C SER A 32 10.12 -3.75 10.30
N GLY A 33 10.16 -2.43 10.11
CA GLY A 33 9.01 -1.57 10.27
C GLY A 33 7.91 -1.85 9.25
N SER A 34 6.67 -1.57 9.64
CA SER A 34 5.49 -1.68 8.80
C SER A 34 4.60 -0.46 9.00
N HIS A 35 3.71 -0.19 8.05
CA HIS A 35 2.82 0.97 8.09
C HIS A 35 1.40 0.55 7.73
N ILE A 36 0.40 1.03 8.47
CA ILE A 36 -1.03 0.85 8.14
C ILE A 36 -1.65 2.22 7.86
N ASP A 37 -2.46 2.30 6.82
CA ASP A 37 -3.06 3.56 6.38
C ASP A 37 -4.38 3.33 5.65
N LEU A 38 -5.06 4.42 5.29
CA LEU A 38 -6.13 4.44 4.29
C LEU A 38 -5.53 4.80 2.93
N ILE A 39 -5.97 4.13 1.88
CA ILE A 39 -5.55 4.40 0.50
C ILE A 39 -6.75 4.66 -0.39
N GLU A 40 -6.63 5.64 -1.28
CA GLU A 40 -7.63 6.00 -2.29
C GLU A 40 -6.98 6.25 -3.65
N PRO A 41 -7.70 5.98 -4.76
CA PRO A 41 -7.18 6.19 -6.10
C PRO A 41 -7.22 7.67 -6.48
N THR A 42 -6.29 8.10 -7.32
CA THR A 42 -6.27 9.43 -7.95
C THR A 42 -5.91 9.32 -9.42
N SER A 43 -6.03 10.43 -10.15
CA SER A 43 -5.63 10.49 -11.57
C SER A 43 -4.16 10.16 -11.84
N ALA A 44 -3.30 10.25 -10.81
CA ALA A 44 -1.87 9.96 -10.89
C ALA A 44 -1.47 8.61 -10.25
N GLY A 45 -2.43 7.80 -9.76
CA GLY A 45 -2.15 6.52 -9.10
C GLY A 45 -2.97 6.34 -7.83
N ALA A 46 -2.29 6.20 -6.68
CA ALA A 46 -2.92 6.00 -5.39
C ALA A 46 -2.25 6.84 -4.31
N VAL A 47 -3.03 7.39 -3.39
CA VAL A 47 -2.54 8.20 -2.27
C VAL A 47 -2.99 7.58 -0.96
N CYS A 48 -2.13 7.68 0.05
CA CYS A 48 -2.45 7.28 1.40
C CYS A 48 -2.79 8.52 2.21
N HIS A 49 -3.64 8.36 3.23
CA HIS A 49 -4.04 9.49 4.07
C HIS A 49 -2.85 10.11 4.81
N SER A 50 -1.90 9.29 5.29
CA SER A 50 -0.66 9.78 5.89
C SER A 50 0.53 9.63 4.94
N HIS A 51 0.93 8.40 4.61
CA HIS A 51 2.07 8.13 3.73
C HIS A 51 2.03 6.73 3.12
N CYS A 52 2.32 6.61 1.82
CA CYS A 52 2.42 5.29 1.17
C CYS A 52 3.86 4.77 1.16
N TYR A 53 4.06 3.50 1.54
CA TYR A 53 5.37 2.86 1.56
C TYR A 53 5.42 1.68 0.58
N PHE A 54 5.40 1.98 -0.71
CA PHE A 54 5.45 0.96 -1.77
C PHE A 54 6.76 0.15 -1.80
N THR A 55 7.84 0.69 -1.24
CA THR A 55 9.11 -0.04 -1.04
C THR A 55 9.02 -0.95 0.19
N CYS A 56 8.29 -2.05 0.06
CA CYS A 56 8.08 -3.03 1.11
C CYS A 56 8.03 -4.47 0.55
N LYS A 57 8.04 -5.49 1.42
CA LYS A 57 7.99 -6.89 0.97
C LYS A 57 6.59 -7.37 0.60
N GLN A 58 5.56 -6.84 1.26
CA GLN A 58 4.18 -7.16 0.94
C GLN A 58 3.24 -5.98 1.17
N ILE A 59 2.23 -5.86 0.31
CA ILE A 59 1.12 -4.92 0.46
C ILE A 59 -0.15 -5.72 0.71
N TRP A 60 -0.81 -5.46 1.81
CA TRP A 60 -2.07 -6.08 2.19
C TRP A 60 -3.16 -5.03 2.07
N PHE A 61 -4.29 -5.38 1.46
CA PHE A 61 -5.36 -4.44 1.19
C PHE A 61 -6.73 -5.02 1.52
N TRP A 62 -7.55 -4.20 2.17
CA TRP A 62 -8.95 -4.49 2.50
C TRP A 62 -9.81 -3.38 1.90
N GLU A 63 -10.56 -3.74 0.87
CA GLU A 63 -11.46 -2.82 0.17
C GLU A 63 -12.58 -2.34 1.09
N LEU A 64 -12.86 -1.04 1.06
CA LEU A 64 -13.99 -0.41 1.72
C LEU A 64 -15.05 -0.05 0.68
N ARG A 65 -16.32 -0.25 1.03
CA ARG A 65 -17.47 0.15 0.20
C ARG A 65 -17.84 1.61 0.46
#